data_AF-A0A2I1RFT1-F1
#
_entry.id   AF-A0A2I1RFT1-F1
#
_cell.length_a   1.000
_cell.length_b   1.000
_cell.length_c   1.000
_cell.angle_alpha   90.00
_cell.angle_beta   90.00
_cell.angle_gamma   90.00
#
_symmetry.space_group_name_H-M   'P 1'
#
loop_
_entity.id
_entity.type
_entity.pdbx_description
1 polymer ?
#
loop_
_entity_poly.entity_id
_entity_poly.type
_entity_poly.pdbx_seq_one_letter_code
_entity_poly.pdbx_strand_id
1 'polypeptide(L)'
;LPYGVYKQWRQWCKYPHYFFDDPIVSEEMQEKFAQIKVPIVAANAVDDLWALPKSRDAFMQGYTNADLTLLGIPLTASLPKIGHMGYFRANAQPLWENVLSWIETTMNQSLLYNPS
;
A
#
# COMPACT_ATOMS: atom_id res chain seq x y z
N LEU A 1 -5.38 14.43 -15.00
CA LEU A 1 -6.59 13.60 -14.72
C LEU A 1 -7.78 14.22 -15.43
N PRO A 2 -8.64 13.42 -16.10
CA PRO A 2 -9.92 13.90 -16.61
C PRO A 2 -10.73 14.57 -15.49
N TYR A 3 -11.47 15.64 -15.80
CA TYR A 3 -12.09 16.51 -14.80
C TYR A 3 -13.05 15.77 -13.85
N GLY A 4 -13.86 14.85 -14.37
CA GLY A 4 -14.79 14.05 -13.56
C GLY A 4 -14.06 13.16 -12.55
N VAL A 5 -12.99 12.48 -13.00
CA VAL A 5 -12.15 11.63 -12.14
C VAL A 5 -11.48 12.47 -11.05
N TYR A 6 -10.97 13.65 -11.39
CA TYR A 6 -10.37 14.55 -10.41
C TYR A 6 -11.38 15.00 -9.33
N LYS A 7 -12.61 15.35 -9.72
CA LYS A 7 -13.66 15.75 -8.77
C LYS A 7 -13.99 14.63 -7.79
N GLN A 8 -14.15 13.41 -8.29
CA GLN A 8 -14.47 12.24 -7.48
C GLN A 8 -13.31 11.92 -6.52
N TRP A 9 -12.08 11.87 -7.02
CA TRP A 9 -10.90 11.66 -6.18
C TRP A 9 -10.76 12.73 -5.09
N ARG A 10 -10.93 14.01 -5.46
CA ARG A 10 -10.91 15.12 -4.49
C ARG A 10 -11.99 14.99 -3.43
N GLN A 11 -13.18 14.49 -3.80
CA GLN A 11 -14.25 14.24 -2.83
C GLN A 11 -13.84 13.16 -1.84
N TRP A 12 -13.26 12.05 -2.31
CA TRP A 12 -12.77 10.98 -1.44
C TRP A 12 -11.65 11.43 -0.51
N CYS A 13 -10.76 12.31 -0.94
CA CYS A 13 -9.72 12.87 -0.07
C CYS A 13 -10.26 13.64 1.16
N LYS A 14 -11.56 13.96 1.22
CA LYS A 14 -12.18 14.59 2.40
C LYS A 14 -12.59 13.59 3.48
N TYR A 15 -12.66 12.31 3.14
CA TYR A 15 -13.02 11.26 4.08
C TYR A 15 -11.78 10.67 4.75
N PRO A 16 -11.84 10.36 6.07
CA PRO A 16 -10.73 9.72 6.78
C PRO A 16 -10.23 8.44 6.11
N HIS A 17 -11.14 7.60 5.59
CA HIS A 17 -10.81 6.34 4.91
C HIS A 17 -11.20 6.37 3.41
N TYR A 18 -11.10 7.53 2.77
CA TYR A 18 -11.36 7.67 1.33
C TYR A 18 -12.76 7.19 0.93
N PHE A 19 -12.88 6.40 -0.15
CA PHE A 19 -14.15 5.89 -0.63
C PHE A 19 -14.77 4.83 0.30
N PHE A 20 -14.03 4.33 1.31
CA PHE A 20 -14.61 3.43 2.31
C PHE A 20 -15.59 4.13 3.26
N ASP A 21 -15.56 5.47 3.33
CA ASP A 21 -16.55 6.27 4.07
C ASP A 21 -17.52 7.03 3.12
N ASP A 22 -17.40 6.86 1.79
CA ASP A 22 -18.32 7.51 0.85
C ASP A 22 -19.70 6.83 0.92
N PRO A 23 -20.78 7.54 1.30
CA PRO A 23 -22.09 6.93 1.52
C PRO A 23 -22.73 6.31 0.28
N ILE A 24 -22.19 6.58 -0.92
CA ILE A 24 -22.71 6.03 -2.18
C ILE A 24 -22.04 4.70 -2.52
N VAL A 25 -20.76 4.53 -2.19
CA VAL A 25 -19.94 3.40 -2.68
C VAL A 25 -19.26 2.59 -1.58
N SER A 26 -19.34 3.02 -0.31
CA SER A 26 -18.60 2.44 0.81
C SER A 26 -18.85 0.95 0.98
N GLU A 27 -20.11 0.52 0.98
CA GLU A 27 -20.50 -0.88 1.17
C GLU A 27 -19.89 -1.77 0.08
N GLU A 28 -20.09 -1.42 -1.19
CA GLU A 28 -19.54 -2.15 -2.33
C GLU A 28 -17.99 -2.20 -2.29
N MET A 29 -17.33 -1.10 -1.92
CA MET A 29 -15.87 -1.04 -1.85
C MET A 29 -15.32 -1.86 -0.70
N GLN A 30 -15.97 -1.82 0.48
CA GLN A 30 -15.57 -2.66 1.61
C GLN A 30 -15.69 -4.14 1.28
N GLU A 31 -16.80 -4.56 0.65
CA GLU A 31 -16.98 -5.95 0.19
C GLU A 31 -15.92 -6.39 -0.81
N LYS A 32 -15.62 -5.55 -1.82
CA LYS A 32 -14.63 -5.87 -2.85
C LYS A 32 -13.22 -6.02 -2.27
N PHE A 33 -12.81 -5.11 -1.40
CA PHE A 33 -11.47 -5.13 -0.83
C PHE A 33 -11.32 -6.24 0.21
N ALA A 34 -12.38 -6.59 0.95
CA ALA A 34 -12.41 -7.74 1.85
C ALA A 34 -12.26 -9.10 1.14
N GLN A 35 -12.48 -9.18 -0.18
CA GLN A 35 -12.24 -10.43 -0.94
C GLN A 35 -10.76 -10.74 -1.11
N ILE A 36 -9.87 -9.77 -0.91
CA ILE A 36 -8.43 -9.98 -1.03
C ILE A 36 -7.92 -10.67 0.25
N LYS A 37 -7.35 -11.87 0.07
CA LYS A 37 -6.85 -12.72 1.16
C LYS A 37 -5.36 -13.04 1.07
N VAL A 38 -4.69 -12.51 0.05
CA VAL A 38 -3.25 -12.73 -0.14
C VAL A 38 -2.45 -11.84 0.81
N PRO A 39 -1.22 -12.23 1.19
CA PRO A 39 -0.34 -11.35 1.95
C PRO A 39 -0.04 -10.05 1.19
N ILE A 40 -0.03 -8.93 1.91
CA ILE A 40 0.22 -7.60 1.37
C ILE A 40 1.25 -6.87 2.24
N VAL A 41 2.28 -6.33 1.61
CA VAL A 41 3.15 -5.31 2.23
C VAL A 41 2.84 -3.95 1.61
N ALA A 42 2.34 -3.01 2.40
CA ALA A 42 2.17 -1.63 1.99
C ALA A 42 3.33 -0.78 2.52
N ALA A 43 4.26 -0.45 1.63
CA ALA A 43 5.50 0.24 1.97
C ALA A 43 5.48 1.71 1.50
N ASN A 44 5.82 2.64 2.40
CA ASN A 44 5.94 4.06 2.08
C ASN A 44 7.26 4.60 2.60
N ALA A 45 7.93 5.45 1.82
CA ALA A 45 9.04 6.23 2.33
C ALA A 45 8.56 7.20 3.41
N VAL A 46 9.30 7.30 4.51
CA VAL A 46 8.93 8.19 5.63
C VAL A 46 8.99 9.68 5.24
N ASP A 47 9.71 10.03 4.17
CA ASP A 47 9.82 11.38 3.61
C ASP A 47 8.93 11.61 2.37
N ASP A 48 7.99 10.71 2.07
CA ASP A 48 7.00 10.92 1.00
C ASP A 48 5.88 11.87 1.44
N LEU A 49 5.91 13.10 0.91
CA LEU A 49 4.90 14.13 1.19
C LEU A 49 3.60 13.99 0.37
N TRP A 50 3.56 13.10 -0.61
CA TRP A 50 2.39 12.87 -1.47
C TRP A 50 1.57 11.68 -0.97
N ALA A 51 2.22 10.65 -0.44
CA ALA A 51 1.59 9.48 0.17
C ALA A 51 2.17 9.21 1.56
N LEU A 52 1.75 10.03 2.52
CA LEU A 52 2.20 9.94 3.91
C LEU A 52 1.87 8.55 4.51
N PRO A 53 2.69 8.01 5.44
CA PRO A 53 2.41 6.74 6.11
C PRO A 53 1.01 6.67 6.74
N LYS A 54 0.53 7.77 7.34
CA LYS A 54 -0.84 7.84 7.90
C LYS A 54 -1.92 7.65 6.83
N SER A 55 -1.71 8.17 5.62
CA SER A 55 -2.64 8.02 4.50
C SER A 55 -2.67 6.57 4.00
N ARG A 56 -1.51 5.91 3.92
CA ARG A 56 -1.43 4.46 3.68
C ARG A 56 -2.21 3.71 4.75
N ASP A 57 -1.94 3.96 6.02
CA ASP A 57 -2.56 3.22 7.13
C ASP A 57 -4.09 3.35 7.13
N ALA A 58 -4.61 4.54 6.80
CA ALA A 58 -6.04 4.78 6.67
C ALA A 58 -6.66 4.03 5.47
N PHE A 59 -5.96 4.00 4.33
CA PHE A 59 -6.44 3.31 3.13
C PHE A 59 -6.39 1.78 3.27
N MET A 60 -5.30 1.26 3.83
CA MET A 60 -5.05 -0.19 3.88
C MET A 60 -6.00 -0.92 4.85
N GLN A 61 -6.72 -0.22 5.72
CA GLN A 61 -7.76 -0.80 6.59
C GLN A 61 -8.90 -1.49 5.81
N GLY A 62 -9.14 -1.13 4.55
CA GLY A 62 -10.14 -1.80 3.72
C GLY A 62 -9.81 -3.26 3.37
N TYR A 63 -8.55 -3.68 3.49
CA TYR A 63 -8.10 -5.05 3.20
C TYR A 63 -8.24 -5.95 4.43
N THR A 64 -9.46 -6.07 4.97
CA THR A 64 -9.74 -6.67 6.28
C THR A 64 -9.40 -8.15 6.40
N ASN A 65 -9.33 -8.88 5.29
CA ASN A 65 -9.03 -10.32 5.26
C ASN A 65 -7.63 -10.65 4.69
N ALA A 66 -6.80 -9.64 4.41
CA ALA A 66 -5.43 -9.84 3.96
C ALA A 66 -4.46 -9.93 5.15
N ASP A 67 -3.40 -10.72 5.01
CA ASP A 67 -2.26 -10.66 5.94
C ASP A 67 -1.44 -9.40 5.61
N LEU A 68 -1.77 -8.31 6.31
CA LEU A 68 -1.30 -6.96 6.00
C LEU A 68 -0.11 -6.55 6.86
N THR A 69 0.98 -6.18 6.21
CA THR A 69 2.15 -5.54 6.82
C THR A 69 2.27 -4.08 6.36
N LEU A 70 2.33 -3.15 7.30
CA LEU A 70 2.53 -1.72 7.04
C LEU A 70 3.99 -1.34 7.31
N LEU A 71 4.72 -0.92 6.27
CA LEU A 71 6.17 -0.71 6.36
C LEU A 71 6.56 0.74 6.07
N GLY A 72 7.07 1.46 7.07
CA GLY A 72 7.75 2.74 6.84
C GLY A 72 9.20 2.48 6.40
N ILE A 73 9.57 2.93 5.19
CA ILE A 73 10.94 2.83 4.68
C ILE A 73 11.75 4.00 5.25
N PRO A 74 12.71 3.76 6.15
CA PRO A 74 13.50 4.82 6.75
C PRO A 74 14.54 5.36 5.76
N LEU A 75 14.98 6.59 6.00
CA LEU A 75 16.15 7.15 5.34
C LEU A 75 17.42 6.53 5.92
N THR A 76 18.43 6.36 5.07
CA THR A 76 19.74 5.85 5.48
C THR A 76 20.83 6.79 5.00
N ALA A 77 22.07 6.59 5.46
CA ALA A 77 23.20 7.36 4.96
C ALA A 77 23.42 7.19 3.44
N SER A 78 23.16 5.99 2.90
CA SER A 78 23.26 5.70 1.46
C SER A 78 22.04 6.13 0.66
N LEU A 79 20.90 6.30 1.32
CA LEU A 79 19.64 6.75 0.72
C LEU A 79 19.02 7.86 1.61
N PRO A 80 19.64 9.06 1.62
CA PRO A 80 19.24 10.14 2.55
C PRO A 80 17.96 10.88 2.12
N LYS A 81 17.42 10.54 0.94
CA LYS A 81 16.16 11.08 0.41
C LYS A 81 15.54 10.09 -0.54
N ILE A 82 14.26 9.77 -0.32
CA ILE A 82 13.48 8.90 -1.20
C ILE A 82 12.34 9.74 -1.78
N GLY A 83 11.50 10.29 -0.92
CA GLY A 83 10.28 10.98 -1.32
C GLY A 83 9.37 10.08 -2.17
N HIS A 84 8.45 10.69 -2.91
CA HIS A 84 7.44 9.94 -3.65
C HIS A 84 8.02 9.05 -4.77
N MET A 85 8.98 9.59 -5.52
CA MET A 85 9.49 8.92 -6.73
C MET A 85 10.85 8.23 -6.53
N GLY A 86 11.52 8.43 -5.38
CA GLY A 86 12.87 7.93 -5.18
C GLY A 86 12.98 6.42 -5.14
N TYR A 87 11.91 5.73 -4.72
CA TYR A 87 11.87 4.27 -4.74
C TYR A 87 12.08 3.69 -6.15
N PHE A 88 11.70 4.42 -7.20
CA PHE A 88 11.81 3.96 -8.59
C PHE A 88 13.14 4.37 -9.25
N ARG A 89 14.10 4.90 -8.49
CA ARG A 89 15.41 5.32 -9.00
C ARG A 89 16.46 4.23 -8.74
N ALA A 90 17.50 4.19 -9.57
CA ALA A 90 18.54 3.17 -9.49
C ALA A 90 19.23 3.07 -8.11
N ASN A 91 19.37 4.19 -7.40
CA ASN A 91 19.96 4.19 -6.05
C ASN A 91 19.08 3.51 -4.99
N ALA A 92 17.80 3.24 -5.29
CA ALA A 92 16.89 2.49 -4.44
C ALA A 92 16.95 0.97 -4.67
N GLN A 93 17.85 0.47 -5.54
CA GLN A 93 18.02 -0.97 -5.78
C GLN A 93 18.08 -1.82 -4.50
N PRO A 94 18.79 -1.43 -3.41
CA PRO A 94 18.78 -2.21 -2.17
C PRO A 94 17.38 -2.43 -1.56
N LEU A 95 16.44 -1.51 -1.80
CA LEU A 95 15.04 -1.67 -1.36
C LEU A 95 14.28 -2.71 -2.20
N TRP A 96 14.66 -2.90 -3.46
CA TRP A 96 14.03 -3.88 -4.35
C TRP A 96 14.45 -5.30 -3.99
N GLU A 97 15.70 -5.50 -3.54
CA GLU A 97 16.18 -6.79 -3.02
C GLU A 97 15.32 -7.27 -1.85
N ASN A 98 14.87 -6.35 -0.97
CA ASN A 98 13.95 -6.69 0.13
C ASN A 98 12.60 -7.20 -0.39
N VAL A 99 12.11 -6.65 -1.50
CA VAL A 99 10.84 -7.10 -2.12
C VAL A 99 11.02 -8.49 -2.73
N LEU A 100 12.11 -8.73 -3.43
CA LEU A 100 12.41 -10.05 -4.00
C LEU A 100 12.51 -11.11 -2.90
N SER A 101 13.26 -10.81 -1.84
CA SER A 101 13.39 -11.68 -0.67
C SER A 101 12.04 -11.97 0.01
N TRP A 102 11.17 -10.96 0.13
CA TRP A 102 9.82 -11.13 0.66
C TRP A 102 8.97 -12.04 -0.23
N ILE A 103 8.97 -11.81 -1.56
CA ILE A 103 8.24 -12.64 -2.52
C ILE A 103 8.70 -14.10 -2.42
N GLU A 104 10.01 -14.36 -2.45
CA GLU A 104 10.58 -15.70 -2.36
C GLU A 104 10.15 -16.40 -1.06
N THR A 105 10.22 -15.69 0.07
CA THR A 105 9.84 -16.24 1.38
C THR A 105 8.35 -16.55 1.44
N THR A 106 7.50 -15.63 1.01
CA THR A 106 6.03 -15.77 1.04
C THR A 106 5.55 -16.86 0.08
N MET A 107 6.12 -16.96 -1.12
CA MET A 107 5.80 -18.03 -2.07
C MET A 107 6.19 -19.40 -1.52
N ASN A 108 7.38 -19.54 -0.93
CA ASN A 108 7.82 -20.81 -0.33
C ASN A 108 6.94 -21.25 0.84
N GLN A 109 6.50 -20.31 1.69
CA GLN A 109 5.55 -20.61 2.77
C GLN A 109 4.18 -21.06 2.24
N SER A 110 3.71 -20.46 1.14
CA SER A 110 2.44 -20.83 0.51
C SER A 110 2.46 -22.24 -0.08
N LEU A 111 3.61 -22.70 -0.60
CA LEU A 111 3.79 -24.06 -1.11
C LEU A 111 3.82 -25.12 0.01
N LEU A 112 4.31 -24.75 1.20
CA LEU A 112 4.37 -25.65 2.35
C LEU A 112 3.03 -25.77 3.11
N TYR A 113 2.14 -24.79 2.98
CA TYR A 113 0.86 -24.73 3.72
C TYR A 113 -0.35 -25.28 2.92
N ASN A 114 -0.15 -25.86 1.75
CA ASN A 114 -1.22 -26.43 0.93
C ASN A 114 -1.14 -27.97 0.87
N PRO A 115 -1.38 -28.72 1.98
CA PRO A 115 -1.60 -30.15 1.88
C PRO A 115 -2.98 -30.37 1.28
N SER A 116 -2.99 -31.11 0.16
CA SER A 116 -4.17 -31.62 -0.53
C SER A 116 -5.22 -32.24 0.39
#